data_AF-A0A093ZTA2-F1
#
_entry.id   AF-A0A093ZTA2-F1
#
_cell.length_a   1.000
_cell.length_b   1.000
_cell.length_c   1.000
_cell.angle_alpha   90.00
_cell.angle_beta   90.00
_cell.angle_gamma   90.00
#
_symmetry.space_group_name_H-M   'P 1'
#
loop_
_entity.id
_entity.type
_entity.pdbx_description
1 polymer ?
#
loop_
_entity_poly.entity_id
_entity_poly.type
_entity_poly.pdbx_seq_one_letter_code
_entity_poly.pdbx_strand_id
1 'polypeptide(L)'
;MLGSYVDIPFNAWLSIILILTYGCAIRNRGLLLLVVLVVSAAIVIFDKTSTVGEMTKIMCELPLGLGSVLAFLVASRSFQAKFLPAFTAYVNFAVYGNIGMMVATPAGGTLRGMCSKIACIALFIWIVQQGYRARWKTIVLHDNLFVFTAASKSWIFAHAIYRFVLLTLPCFGSGRRHRLLEFYSLTLTFALSKASKLPFEYCFGMADTLVVPAAAGWSAIATTFNLIPRDAKKSELPSNYIGADADVYLSAVSLAVATFACFKIASAPRRRGVEVHR
;
A
#
# COMPACT_ATOMS: atom_id res chain seq x y z
N MET A 1 15.07 23.60 -1.31
CA MET A 1 13.71 23.30 -1.84
C MET A 1 13.36 21.81 -1.81
N LEU A 2 14.24 20.87 -2.19
CA LEU A 2 13.89 19.43 -2.15
C LEU A 2 13.71 18.89 -0.72
N GLY A 3 14.61 19.30 0.20
CA GLY A 3 14.55 18.91 1.60
C GLY A 3 13.31 19.40 2.35
N SER A 4 12.59 20.43 1.87
CA SER A 4 11.30 20.85 2.45
C SER A 4 10.12 20.01 1.94
N TYR A 5 10.28 19.32 0.79
CA TYR A 5 9.23 18.48 0.20
C TYR A 5 9.38 16.99 0.57
N VAL A 6 10.61 16.49 0.70
CA VAL A 6 10.91 15.09 1.08
C VAL A 6 11.82 15.06 2.31
N ASP A 7 11.60 14.09 3.19
CA ASP A 7 12.53 13.80 4.27
C ASP A 7 13.70 12.95 3.71
N ILE A 8 14.77 13.62 3.30
CA ILE A 8 15.91 12.98 2.61
C ILE A 8 16.60 11.94 3.51
N PRO A 9 16.96 12.23 4.78
CA PRO A 9 17.55 11.22 5.66
C PRO A 9 16.66 9.99 5.85
N PHE A 10 15.36 10.19 6.04
CA PHE A 10 14.42 9.07 6.17
C PHE A 10 14.40 8.19 4.92
N ASN A 11 14.32 8.81 3.74
CA ASN A 11 14.20 8.11 2.47
C ASN A 11 15.50 7.43 2.02
N ALA A 12 16.67 7.97 2.42
CA ALA A 12 17.95 7.31 2.21
C ALA A 12 18.03 5.98 2.96
N TRP A 13 17.68 5.99 4.26
CA TRP A 13 17.62 4.77 5.07
C TRP A 13 16.53 3.81 4.57
N LEU A 14 15.35 4.33 4.22
CA LEU A 14 14.28 3.50 3.67
C LEU A 14 14.72 2.80 2.39
N SER A 15 15.46 3.47 1.50
CA SER A 15 15.98 2.85 0.28
C SER A 15 16.92 1.68 0.58
N ILE A 16 17.81 1.83 1.57
CA ILE A 16 18.70 0.75 2.03
C ILE A 16 17.88 -0.41 2.60
N ILE A 17 16.92 -0.11 3.47
CA ILE A 17 16.02 -1.11 4.07
C ILE A 17 15.28 -1.87 2.96
N LEU A 18 14.72 -1.18 1.95
CA LEU A 18 13.99 -1.79 0.86
C LEU A 18 14.86 -2.69 -0.02
N ILE A 19 16.13 -2.32 -0.26
CA ILE A 19 17.08 -3.18 -0.97
C ILE A 19 17.33 -4.47 -0.18
N LEU A 20 17.52 -4.38 1.13
CA LEU A 20 17.71 -5.54 2.01
C LEU A 20 16.43 -6.39 2.08
N THR A 21 15.27 -5.76 2.23
CA THR A 21 13.95 -6.40 2.24
C THR A 21 13.70 -7.15 0.94
N TYR A 22 14.00 -6.54 -0.22
CA TYR A 22 13.92 -7.19 -1.53
C TYR A 22 14.84 -8.40 -1.61
N GLY A 23 16.12 -8.24 -1.22
CA GLY A 23 17.09 -9.32 -1.21
C GLY A 23 16.63 -10.51 -0.35
N CYS A 24 16.10 -10.24 0.85
CA CYS A 24 15.58 -11.27 1.73
C CYS A 24 14.28 -11.89 1.19
N ALA A 25 13.37 -11.11 0.61
CA ALA A 25 12.13 -11.63 0.03
C ALA A 25 12.37 -12.66 -1.08
N ILE A 26 13.45 -12.47 -1.85
CA ILE A 26 13.86 -13.41 -2.91
C ILE A 26 14.68 -14.57 -2.35
N ARG A 27 15.69 -14.29 -1.52
CA ARG A 27 16.71 -15.30 -1.14
C ARG A 27 16.43 -16.02 0.17
N ASN A 28 15.88 -15.32 1.18
CA ASN A 28 15.68 -15.86 2.52
C ASN A 28 14.48 -15.22 3.23
N ARG A 29 13.30 -15.75 2.95
CA ARG A 29 12.02 -15.25 3.51
C ARG A 29 11.88 -15.53 4.99
N GLY A 30 12.50 -16.61 5.48
CA GLY A 30 12.54 -16.92 6.92
C GLY A 30 13.28 -15.85 7.70
N LEU A 31 14.41 -15.36 7.17
CA LEU A 31 15.13 -14.23 7.76
C LEU A 31 14.27 -12.96 7.75
N LEU A 32 13.62 -12.65 6.62
CA LEU A 32 12.74 -11.48 6.55
C LEU A 32 11.58 -11.58 7.55
N LEU A 33 10.97 -12.75 7.70
CA LEU A 33 9.93 -13.01 8.68
C LEU A 33 10.44 -12.75 10.11
N LEU A 34 11.62 -13.28 10.45
CA LEU A 34 12.23 -13.06 11.76
C LEU A 34 12.46 -11.56 12.01
N VAL A 35 12.98 -10.83 11.02
CA VAL A 35 13.17 -9.37 11.11
C VAL A 35 11.83 -8.67 11.34
N VAL A 36 10.77 -9.02 10.59
CA VAL A 36 9.44 -8.44 10.76
C VAL A 36 8.91 -8.68 12.18
N LEU A 37 9.05 -9.89 12.72
CA LEU A 37 8.60 -10.23 14.08
C LEU A 37 9.40 -9.48 15.15
N VAL A 38 10.73 -9.41 15.01
CA VAL A 38 11.61 -8.68 15.94
C VAL A 38 11.30 -7.18 15.93
N VAL A 39 11.16 -6.58 14.74
CA VAL A 39 10.80 -5.15 14.61
C VAL A 39 9.42 -4.89 15.20
N SER A 40 8.45 -5.77 14.94
CA SER A 40 7.10 -5.65 15.52
C SER A 40 7.14 -5.71 17.04
N ALA A 41 7.88 -6.67 17.62
CA ALA A 41 8.05 -6.79 19.06
C ALA A 41 8.75 -5.55 19.66
N ALA A 42 9.81 -5.05 19.01
CA ALA A 42 10.50 -3.84 19.44
C ALA A 42 9.54 -2.62 19.46
N ILE A 43 8.70 -2.45 18.44
CA ILE A 43 7.71 -1.36 18.41
C ILE A 43 6.71 -1.52 19.56
N VAL A 44 6.14 -2.72 19.77
CA VAL A 44 5.17 -2.95 20.86
C VAL A 44 5.78 -2.65 22.24
N ILE A 45 7.03 -3.04 22.47
CA ILE A 45 7.68 -2.90 23.77
C ILE A 45 8.09 -1.44 24.01
N PHE A 46 8.74 -0.82 23.02
CA PHE A 46 9.45 0.45 23.20
C PHE A 46 8.67 1.68 22.74
N ASP A 47 7.73 1.56 21.79
CA ASP A 47 6.95 2.72 21.35
C ASP A 47 5.88 3.09 22.38
N LYS A 48 6.10 4.20 23.08
CA LYS A 48 5.15 4.79 24.04
C LYS A 48 4.43 6.02 23.50
N THR A 49 4.67 6.39 22.25
CA THR A 49 4.29 7.70 21.69
C THR A 49 3.25 7.63 20.58
N SER A 50 3.03 6.44 20.03
CA SER A 50 1.98 6.19 19.04
C SER A 50 0.61 6.14 19.71
N THR A 51 -0.36 6.74 19.03
CA THR A 51 -1.78 6.58 19.36
C THR A 51 -2.23 5.13 19.11
N VAL A 52 -3.37 4.74 19.68
CA VAL A 52 -3.97 3.42 19.44
C VAL A 52 -4.15 3.17 17.94
N GLY A 53 -4.64 4.16 17.18
CA GLY A 53 -4.82 4.03 15.74
C GLY A 53 -3.51 3.86 14.95
N GLU A 54 -2.46 4.61 15.31
CA GLU A 54 -1.12 4.46 14.71
C GLU A 54 -0.55 3.06 15.00
N MET A 55 -0.67 2.58 16.25
CA MET A 55 -0.23 1.25 16.65
C MET A 55 -1.02 0.13 15.96
N THR A 56 -2.36 0.24 15.89
CA THR A 56 -3.21 -0.70 15.16
C THR A 56 -2.80 -0.80 13.70
N LYS A 57 -2.57 0.35 13.04
CA LYS A 57 -2.11 0.38 11.64
C LYS A 57 -0.77 -0.36 11.48
N ILE A 58 0.20 -0.08 12.34
CA ILE A 58 1.52 -0.75 12.32
C ILE A 58 1.35 -2.27 12.50
N MET A 59 0.52 -2.72 13.44
CA MET A 59 0.26 -4.15 13.67
C MET A 59 -0.48 -4.82 12.50
N CYS A 60 -1.40 -4.09 11.85
CA CYS A 60 -2.07 -4.57 10.63
C CYS A 60 -1.10 -4.68 9.44
N GLU A 61 -0.14 -3.77 9.29
CA GLU A 61 0.78 -3.72 8.15
C GLU A 61 1.97 -4.70 8.31
N LEU A 62 2.61 -4.72 9.49
CA LEU A 62 3.83 -5.51 9.73
C LEU A 62 3.56 -6.97 10.05
N PRO A 63 3.16 -7.36 11.28
CA PRO A 63 3.03 -8.79 11.62
C PRO A 63 1.81 -9.44 10.96
N LEU A 64 0.68 -8.74 10.88
CA LEU A 64 -0.52 -9.29 10.25
C LEU A 64 -0.45 -9.20 8.72
N GLY A 65 0.03 -8.08 8.15
CA GLY A 65 0.19 -7.94 6.71
C GLY A 65 1.38 -8.74 6.17
N LEU A 66 2.56 -8.14 6.19
CA LEU A 66 3.77 -8.75 5.64
C LEU A 66 4.16 -10.06 6.33
N GLY A 67 4.05 -10.11 7.66
CA GLY A 67 4.40 -11.28 8.47
C GLY A 67 3.56 -12.51 8.11
N SER A 68 2.25 -12.37 7.93
CA SER A 68 1.39 -13.49 7.53
C SER A 68 1.70 -13.98 6.12
N VAL A 69 1.99 -13.07 5.18
CA VAL A 69 2.40 -13.41 3.81
C VAL A 69 3.70 -14.21 3.86
N LEU A 70 4.72 -13.73 4.58
CA LEU A 70 6.00 -14.43 4.69
C LEU A 70 5.85 -15.78 5.40
N ALA A 71 5.08 -15.86 6.49
CA ALA A 71 4.81 -17.10 7.20
C ALA A 71 4.13 -18.14 6.29
N PHE A 72 3.15 -17.72 5.49
CA PHE A 72 2.49 -18.59 4.53
C PHE A 72 3.46 -19.06 3.43
N LEU A 73 4.33 -18.18 2.93
CA LEU A 73 5.35 -18.53 1.92
C LEU A 73 6.48 -19.42 2.46
N VAL A 74 6.77 -19.37 3.76
CA VAL A 74 7.76 -20.23 4.43
C VAL A 74 7.16 -21.60 4.78
N ALA A 75 5.84 -21.69 4.97
CA ALA A 75 5.17 -22.94 5.29
C ALA A 75 5.36 -24.02 4.19
N SER A 76 5.18 -25.29 4.57
CA SER A 76 5.30 -26.41 3.64
C SER A 76 4.28 -26.34 2.51
N ARG A 77 4.60 -26.92 1.34
CA ARG A 77 3.70 -26.93 0.17
C ARG A 77 2.35 -27.58 0.47
N SER A 78 2.33 -28.61 1.34
CA SER A 78 1.10 -29.25 1.79
C SER A 78 0.22 -28.29 2.59
N PHE A 79 0.82 -27.51 3.50
CA PHE A 79 0.11 -26.47 4.24
C PHE A 79 -0.43 -25.38 3.31
N GLN A 80 0.41 -24.89 2.40
CA GLN A 80 0.01 -23.88 1.41
C GLN A 80 -1.18 -24.34 0.58
N ALA A 81 -1.13 -25.56 0.02
CA ALA A 81 -2.21 -26.10 -0.80
C ALA A 81 -3.52 -26.25 -0.02
N LYS A 82 -3.46 -26.72 1.23
CA LYS A 82 -4.63 -26.91 2.10
C LYS A 82 -5.29 -25.59 2.50
N PHE A 83 -4.50 -24.57 2.82
CA PHE A 83 -5.00 -23.31 3.38
C PHE A 83 -5.05 -22.15 2.39
N LEU A 84 -4.66 -22.35 1.12
CA LEU A 84 -4.71 -21.33 0.08
C LEU A 84 -6.08 -20.63 -0.05
N PRO A 85 -7.25 -21.32 0.01
CA PRO A 85 -8.53 -20.65 -0.07
C PRO A 85 -8.78 -19.69 1.11
N ALA A 86 -8.48 -20.13 2.33
CA ALA A 86 -8.63 -19.31 3.53
C ALA A 86 -7.67 -18.12 3.52
N PHE A 87 -6.42 -18.35 3.12
CA PHE A 87 -5.43 -17.29 2.97
C PHE A 87 -5.83 -16.28 1.87
N THR A 88 -6.45 -16.74 0.79
CA THR A 88 -7.00 -15.87 -0.25
C THR A 88 -8.12 -14.97 0.27
N ALA A 89 -9.03 -15.52 1.08
CA ALA A 89 -10.07 -14.73 1.72
C ALA A 89 -9.48 -13.68 2.69
N TYR A 90 -8.50 -14.08 3.50
CA TYR A 90 -7.79 -13.20 4.43
C TYR A 90 -7.15 -12.01 3.72
N VAL A 91 -6.37 -12.27 2.67
CA VAL A 91 -5.71 -11.23 1.87
C VAL A 91 -6.71 -10.33 1.17
N ASN A 92 -7.77 -10.89 0.59
CA ASN A 92 -8.83 -10.08 -0.02
C ASN A 92 -9.42 -9.11 1.01
N PHE A 93 -9.75 -9.61 2.20
CA PHE A 93 -10.24 -8.76 3.29
C PHE A 93 -9.23 -7.68 3.68
N ALA A 94 -7.94 -8.02 3.79
CA ALA A 94 -6.88 -7.06 4.10
C ALA A 94 -6.72 -5.98 3.02
N VAL A 95 -6.69 -6.36 1.73
CA VAL A 95 -6.53 -5.44 0.60
C VAL A 95 -7.74 -4.52 0.46
N TYR A 96 -8.95 -5.07 0.42
CA TYR A 96 -10.17 -4.27 0.31
C TYR A 96 -10.41 -3.43 1.56
N GLY A 97 -10.14 -3.98 2.75
CA GLY A 97 -10.21 -3.25 4.01
C GLY A 97 -9.27 -2.06 4.02
N ASN A 98 -8.00 -2.25 3.65
CA ASN A 98 -7.01 -1.16 3.60
C ASN A 98 -7.42 -0.04 2.64
N ILE A 99 -7.82 -0.37 1.40
CA ILE A 99 -8.27 0.62 0.42
C ILE A 99 -9.57 1.30 0.87
N GLY A 100 -10.53 0.54 1.39
CA GLY A 100 -11.81 1.06 1.86
C GLY A 100 -11.66 2.02 3.04
N MET A 101 -10.76 1.71 3.99
CA MET A 101 -10.45 2.58 5.13
C MET A 101 -9.84 3.92 4.69
N MET A 102 -9.20 4.01 3.52
CA MET A 102 -8.69 5.29 3.01
C MET A 102 -9.81 6.29 2.72
N VAL A 103 -11.07 5.86 2.48
CA VAL A 103 -12.22 6.77 2.33
C VAL A 103 -12.50 7.54 3.63
N ALA A 104 -12.20 6.94 4.78
CA ALA A 104 -12.36 7.57 6.09
C ALA A 104 -11.25 8.58 6.42
N THR A 105 -10.24 8.74 5.55
CA THR A 105 -9.18 9.72 5.74
C THR A 105 -9.78 11.14 5.88
N PRO A 106 -9.44 11.89 6.94
CA PRO A 106 -9.96 13.25 7.12
C PRO A 106 -9.62 14.16 5.93
N ALA A 107 -10.60 14.88 5.41
CA ALA A 107 -10.39 15.80 4.28
C ALA A 107 -9.60 17.06 4.66
N GLY A 108 -9.42 17.33 5.96
CA GLY A 108 -8.67 18.47 6.47
C GLY A 108 -9.22 19.83 6.05
N GLY A 109 -10.51 19.91 5.69
CA GLY A 109 -11.15 21.13 5.18
C GLY A 109 -10.70 21.57 3.78
N THR A 110 -9.99 20.70 3.04
CA THR A 110 -9.46 21.01 1.70
C THR A 110 -10.34 20.49 0.57
N LEU A 111 -10.32 21.15 -0.59
CA LEU A 111 -11.01 20.65 -1.79
C LEU A 111 -10.37 19.33 -2.23
N ARG A 112 -9.03 19.23 -2.17
CA ARG A 112 -8.32 18.01 -2.59
C ARG A 112 -8.67 16.82 -1.71
N GLY A 113 -8.95 17.04 -0.42
CA GLY A 113 -9.43 16.00 0.50
C GLY A 113 -10.78 15.44 0.10
N MET A 114 -11.72 16.31 -0.27
CA MET A 114 -13.04 15.90 -0.77
C MET A 114 -12.94 15.14 -2.10
N CYS A 115 -12.17 15.67 -3.06
CA CYS A 115 -11.95 15.01 -4.35
C CYS A 115 -11.24 13.65 -4.20
N SER A 116 -10.29 13.54 -3.26
CA SER A 116 -9.61 12.28 -2.96
C SER A 116 -10.55 11.22 -2.41
N LYS A 117 -11.56 11.59 -1.59
CA LYS A 117 -12.60 10.64 -1.16
C LYS A 117 -13.40 10.09 -2.33
N ILE A 118 -13.81 10.95 -3.25
CA ILE A 118 -14.54 10.56 -4.46
C ILE A 118 -13.68 9.59 -5.30
N ALA A 119 -12.42 9.95 -5.53
CA ALA A 119 -11.47 9.10 -6.26
C ALA A 119 -11.27 7.74 -5.57
N CYS A 120 -11.14 7.72 -4.24
CA CYS A 120 -10.99 6.51 -3.47
C CYS A 120 -12.20 5.59 -3.59
N ILE A 121 -13.42 6.14 -3.51
CA ILE A 121 -14.66 5.36 -3.67
C ILE A 121 -14.71 4.73 -5.06
N ALA A 122 -14.41 5.51 -6.11
CA ALA A 122 -14.40 5.01 -7.48
C ALA A 122 -13.34 3.90 -7.68
N LEU A 123 -12.12 4.09 -7.17
CA LEU A 123 -11.06 3.08 -7.22
C LEU A 123 -11.40 1.83 -6.42
N PHE A 124 -12.05 1.98 -5.27
CA PHE A 124 -12.50 0.88 -4.42
C PHE A 124 -13.56 0.03 -5.13
N ILE A 125 -14.58 0.67 -5.70
CA ILE A 125 -15.59 -0.03 -6.50
C ILE A 125 -14.94 -0.76 -7.68
N TRP A 126 -13.97 -0.13 -8.34
CA TRP A 126 -13.27 -0.73 -9.47
C TRP A 126 -12.49 -1.99 -9.08
N ILE A 127 -11.70 -1.96 -7.99
CA ILE A 127 -10.94 -3.14 -7.57
C ILE A 127 -11.85 -4.26 -7.06
N VAL A 128 -12.94 -3.93 -6.37
CA VAL A 128 -13.96 -4.90 -5.95
C VAL A 128 -14.60 -5.57 -7.17
N GLN A 129 -14.91 -4.80 -8.22
CA GLN A 129 -15.41 -5.34 -9.49
C GLN A 129 -14.39 -6.29 -10.15
N GLN A 130 -13.09 -5.97 -10.11
CA GLN A 130 -12.04 -6.84 -10.62
C GLN A 130 -11.93 -8.14 -9.82
N GLY A 131 -11.95 -8.05 -8.48
CA GLY A 131 -11.98 -9.21 -7.58
C GLY A 131 -13.17 -10.13 -7.84
N TYR A 132 -14.37 -9.54 -7.98
CA TYR A 132 -15.59 -10.28 -8.32
C TYR A 132 -15.48 -11.00 -9.67
N ARG A 133 -14.92 -10.35 -10.70
CA ARG A 133 -14.70 -10.97 -12.02
C ARG A 133 -13.73 -12.14 -11.96
N ALA A 134 -12.71 -12.06 -11.11
CA ALA A 134 -11.78 -13.16 -10.80
C ALA A 134 -12.37 -14.22 -9.86
N ARG A 135 -13.68 -14.17 -9.53
CA ARG A 135 -14.36 -15.06 -8.58
C ARG A 135 -13.68 -15.10 -7.20
N TRP A 136 -13.09 -13.98 -6.79
CA TRP A 136 -12.32 -13.85 -5.55
C TRP A 136 -11.09 -14.76 -5.45
N LYS A 137 -10.71 -15.44 -6.54
CA LYS A 137 -9.45 -16.21 -6.66
C LYS A 137 -8.34 -15.29 -7.11
N THR A 138 -7.96 -14.38 -6.21
CA THR A 138 -7.07 -13.25 -6.48
C THR A 138 -5.60 -13.55 -6.20
N ILE A 139 -5.30 -14.73 -5.67
CA ILE A 139 -3.93 -15.14 -5.34
C ILE A 139 -3.50 -16.33 -6.17
N VAL A 140 -2.29 -16.24 -6.69
CA VAL A 140 -1.55 -17.37 -7.23
C VAL A 140 -0.21 -17.46 -6.50
N LEU A 141 0.25 -18.68 -6.21
CA LEU A 141 1.62 -18.89 -5.75
C LEU A 141 2.46 -19.27 -6.96
N HIS A 142 3.45 -18.44 -7.30
CA HIS A 142 4.38 -18.72 -8.40
C HIS A 142 5.80 -18.67 -7.89
N ASP A 143 6.54 -19.78 -7.99
CA ASP A 143 7.90 -19.90 -7.44
C ASP A 143 8.03 -19.33 -6.04
N ASN A 144 6.98 -19.61 -5.25
CA ASN A 144 6.98 -19.32 -3.84
C ASN A 144 6.95 -17.78 -3.58
N LEU A 145 6.61 -16.98 -4.62
CA LEU A 145 6.20 -15.58 -4.54
C LEU A 145 4.68 -15.48 -4.39
N PHE A 146 4.28 -14.46 -3.66
CA PHE A 146 2.90 -14.04 -3.54
C PHE A 146 2.49 -13.20 -4.75
N VAL A 147 1.51 -13.67 -5.51
CA VAL A 147 1.02 -12.97 -6.71
C VAL A 147 -0.43 -12.58 -6.51
N PHE A 148 -0.74 -11.29 -6.63
CA PHE A 148 -2.09 -10.76 -6.56
C PHE A 148 -2.59 -10.43 -7.97
N THR A 149 -3.55 -11.19 -8.48
CA THR A 149 -3.98 -11.16 -9.89
C THR A 149 -5.18 -10.27 -10.16
N ALA A 150 -5.81 -9.71 -9.12
CA ALA A 150 -7.03 -8.92 -9.31
C ALA A 150 -6.74 -7.52 -9.86
N ALA A 151 -5.61 -6.91 -9.50
CA ALA A 151 -5.30 -5.54 -9.89
C ALA A 151 -4.81 -5.46 -11.34
N SER A 152 -5.48 -4.67 -12.18
CA SER A 152 -4.98 -4.36 -13.53
C SER A 152 -3.88 -3.28 -13.52
N LYS A 153 -3.00 -3.24 -14.54
CA LYS A 153 -2.02 -2.15 -14.72
C LYS A 153 -2.65 -0.76 -14.63
N SER A 154 -3.78 -0.54 -15.30
CA SER A 154 -4.48 0.75 -15.28
C SER A 154 -4.96 1.12 -13.88
N TRP A 155 -5.44 0.15 -13.10
CA TRP A 155 -5.84 0.37 -11.71
C TRP A 155 -4.64 0.74 -10.86
N ILE A 156 -3.51 0.04 -11.01
CA ILE A 156 -2.27 0.30 -10.26
C ILE A 156 -1.78 1.73 -10.49
N PHE A 157 -1.69 2.19 -11.74
CA PHE A 157 -1.28 3.56 -12.02
C PHE A 157 -2.27 4.61 -11.51
N ALA A 158 -3.57 4.37 -11.65
CA ALA A 158 -4.59 5.28 -11.14
C ALA A 158 -4.55 5.36 -9.59
N HIS A 159 -4.36 4.23 -8.92
CA HIS A 159 -4.17 4.14 -7.47
C HIS A 159 -2.89 4.85 -7.04
N ALA A 160 -1.79 4.72 -7.78
CA ALA A 160 -0.53 5.41 -7.47
C ALA A 160 -0.68 6.94 -7.55
N ILE A 161 -1.34 7.44 -8.59
CA ILE A 161 -1.64 8.89 -8.72
C ILE A 161 -2.53 9.35 -7.57
N TYR A 162 -3.60 8.60 -7.29
CA TYR A 162 -4.50 8.88 -6.16
C TYR A 162 -3.75 8.94 -4.83
N ARG A 163 -2.93 7.92 -4.51
CA ARG A 163 -2.24 7.85 -3.22
C ARG A 163 -1.16 8.92 -3.11
N PHE A 164 -0.51 9.29 -4.22
CA PHE A 164 0.39 10.44 -4.26
C PHE A 164 -0.35 11.72 -3.81
N VAL A 165 -1.53 12.00 -4.36
CA VAL A 165 -2.35 13.15 -3.94
C VAL A 165 -2.80 13.00 -2.48
N LEU A 166 -3.28 11.83 -2.08
CA LEU A 166 -3.76 11.54 -0.73
C LEU A 166 -2.69 11.83 0.34
N LEU A 167 -1.45 11.43 0.09
CA LEU A 167 -0.33 11.62 1.02
C LEU A 167 0.13 13.08 1.15
N THR A 168 -0.48 13.99 0.38
CA THR A 168 -0.32 15.44 0.56
C THR A 168 -1.35 16.06 1.50
N LEU A 169 -2.31 15.29 2.00
CA LEU A 169 -3.34 15.81 2.91
C LEU A 169 -2.78 16.18 4.28
N PRO A 170 -3.33 17.22 4.94
CA PRO A 170 -2.84 17.68 6.25
C PRO A 170 -2.86 16.62 7.35
N CYS A 171 -3.75 15.62 7.27
CA CYS A 171 -3.84 14.55 8.26
C CYS A 171 -2.61 13.62 8.29
N PHE A 172 -1.74 13.67 7.27
CA PHE A 172 -0.47 12.95 7.25
C PHE A 172 0.71 13.79 7.78
N GLY A 173 0.44 14.88 8.51
CA GLY A 173 1.46 15.81 8.99
C GLY A 173 2.11 16.56 7.84
N SER A 174 3.44 16.64 7.79
CA SER A 174 4.10 17.14 6.58
C SER A 174 4.05 16.13 5.43
N GLY A 175 3.76 14.84 5.71
CA GLY A 175 3.74 13.76 4.73
C GLY A 175 5.10 13.47 4.09
N ARG A 176 6.16 14.19 4.49
CA ARG A 176 7.47 14.21 3.82
C ARG A 176 8.17 12.87 3.83
N ARG A 177 7.90 12.03 4.83
CA ARG A 177 8.42 10.66 4.91
C ARG A 177 7.79 9.72 3.89
N HIS A 178 6.58 10.01 3.40
CA HIS A 178 5.78 9.06 2.63
C HIS A 178 5.53 9.50 1.18
N ARG A 179 6.00 10.68 0.75
CA ARG A 179 5.76 11.18 -0.62
C ARG A 179 6.36 10.32 -1.74
N LEU A 180 7.38 9.51 -1.43
CA LEU A 180 8.02 8.59 -2.38
C LEU A 180 7.47 7.16 -2.31
N LEU A 181 6.44 6.90 -1.51
CA LEU A 181 5.94 5.54 -1.27
C LEU A 181 5.53 4.83 -2.57
N GLU A 182 4.80 5.52 -3.45
CA GLU A 182 4.38 4.96 -4.73
C GLU A 182 5.55 4.77 -5.70
N PHE A 183 6.55 5.66 -5.66
CA PHE A 183 7.77 5.47 -6.44
C PHE A 183 8.49 4.17 -6.03
N TYR A 184 8.59 3.90 -4.72
CA TYR A 184 9.16 2.65 -4.22
C TYR A 184 8.29 1.43 -4.60
N SER A 185 6.97 1.49 -4.41
CA SER A 185 6.07 0.38 -4.77
C SER A 185 6.17 0.03 -6.26
N LEU A 186 6.16 1.02 -7.16
CA LEU A 186 6.29 0.79 -8.60
C LEU A 186 7.68 0.28 -9.01
N THR A 187 8.75 0.84 -8.41
CA THR A 187 10.13 0.40 -8.66
C THR A 187 10.33 -1.06 -8.23
N LEU A 188 9.84 -1.41 -7.04
CA LEU A 188 9.93 -2.77 -6.51
C LEU A 188 9.04 -3.74 -7.29
N THR A 189 7.87 -3.29 -7.76
CA THR A 189 7.02 -4.07 -8.68
C THR A 189 7.77 -4.42 -9.95
N PHE A 190 8.45 -3.43 -10.55
CA PHE A 190 9.27 -3.64 -11.75
C PHE A 190 10.43 -4.61 -11.48
N ALA A 191 11.16 -4.43 -10.37
CA ALA A 191 12.26 -5.31 -10.00
C ALA A 191 11.79 -6.77 -9.80
N LEU A 192 10.69 -6.98 -9.09
CA LEU A 192 10.09 -8.29 -8.88
C LEU A 192 9.60 -8.90 -10.20
N SER A 193 8.95 -8.13 -11.06
CA SER A 193 8.51 -8.58 -12.39
C SER A 193 9.68 -9.03 -13.26
N LYS A 194 10.79 -8.28 -13.26
CA LYS A 194 12.02 -8.67 -13.96
C LYS A 194 12.65 -9.93 -13.39
N ALA A 195 12.76 -10.05 -12.06
CA ALA A 195 13.38 -11.19 -11.40
C ALA A 195 12.56 -12.48 -11.57
N SER A 196 11.23 -12.38 -11.50
CA SER A 196 10.30 -13.52 -11.58
C SER A 196 9.81 -13.83 -13.00
N LYS A 197 10.09 -12.97 -13.97
CA LYS A 197 9.55 -13.04 -15.34
C LYS A 197 8.01 -13.05 -15.40
N LEU A 198 7.35 -12.53 -14.37
CA LEU A 198 5.91 -12.38 -14.30
C LEU A 198 5.45 -11.02 -14.86
N PRO A 199 4.18 -10.91 -15.33
CA PRO A 199 3.57 -9.62 -15.65
C PRO A 199 3.69 -8.62 -14.50
N PHE A 200 3.94 -7.36 -14.82
CA PHE A 200 4.13 -6.27 -13.86
C PHE A 200 3.01 -6.20 -12.81
N GLU A 201 1.77 -6.27 -13.25
CA GLU A 201 0.57 -6.16 -12.42
C GLU A 201 0.48 -7.24 -11.34
N TYR A 202 1.04 -8.42 -11.62
CA TYR A 202 0.99 -9.58 -10.72
C TYR A 202 1.95 -9.42 -9.54
N CYS A 203 3.00 -8.63 -9.70
CA CYS A 203 3.99 -8.38 -8.65
C CYS A 203 3.61 -7.21 -7.73
N PHE A 204 2.63 -6.38 -8.11
CA PHE A 204 2.30 -5.16 -7.37
C PHE A 204 1.86 -5.44 -5.94
N GLY A 205 1.01 -6.45 -5.73
CA GLY A 205 0.53 -6.82 -4.39
C GLY A 205 1.67 -7.16 -3.42
N MET A 206 2.66 -7.95 -3.88
CA MET A 206 3.85 -8.26 -3.09
C MET A 206 4.72 -7.03 -2.87
N ALA A 207 4.95 -6.23 -3.91
CA ALA A 207 5.75 -5.01 -3.80
C ALA A 207 5.18 -4.04 -2.75
N ASP A 208 3.88 -3.77 -2.80
CA ASP A 208 3.23 -2.86 -1.86
C ASP A 208 3.21 -3.45 -0.43
N THR A 209 3.07 -4.78 -0.31
CA THR A 209 3.17 -5.50 0.97
C THR A 209 4.60 -5.47 1.55
N LEU A 210 5.64 -5.25 0.75
CA LEU A 210 7.00 -5.04 1.24
C LEU A 210 7.25 -3.57 1.59
N VAL A 211 6.86 -2.65 0.71
CA VAL A 211 7.18 -1.23 0.82
C VAL A 211 6.42 -0.55 1.94
N VAL A 212 5.10 -0.76 2.03
CA VAL A 212 4.25 -0.05 2.99
C VAL A 212 4.61 -0.42 4.43
N PRO A 213 4.73 -1.71 4.80
CA PRO A 213 5.12 -2.09 6.15
C PRO A 213 6.56 -1.71 6.50
N ALA A 214 7.50 -1.75 5.53
CA ALA A 214 8.87 -1.29 5.76
C ALA A 214 8.93 0.21 6.05
N ALA A 215 8.18 1.03 5.30
CA ALA A 215 8.09 2.47 5.55
C ALA A 215 7.44 2.78 6.90
N ALA A 216 6.36 2.08 7.25
CA ALA A 216 5.68 2.25 8.54
C ALA A 216 6.56 1.82 9.71
N GLY A 217 7.19 0.65 9.62
CA GLY A 217 8.11 0.13 10.62
C GLY A 217 9.32 1.04 10.82
N TRP A 218 9.93 1.51 9.73
CA TRP A 218 11.04 2.45 9.81
C TRP A 218 10.62 3.78 10.43
N SER A 219 9.44 4.31 10.08
CA SER A 219 8.91 5.54 10.68
C SER A 219 8.67 5.38 12.18
N ALA A 220 8.14 4.24 12.62
CA ALA A 220 7.95 3.92 14.03
C ALA A 220 9.28 3.82 14.76
N ILE A 221 10.22 2.99 14.29
CA ILE A 221 11.56 2.81 14.89
C ILE A 221 12.32 4.15 14.96
N ALA A 222 12.37 4.89 13.86
CA ALA A 222 13.08 6.17 13.83
C ALA A 222 12.49 7.19 14.81
N THR A 223 11.19 7.12 15.07
CA THR A 223 10.50 7.99 16.04
C THR A 223 10.74 7.49 17.47
N THR A 224 10.57 6.20 17.74
CA THR A 224 10.74 5.59 19.07
C THR A 224 12.14 5.82 19.63
N PHE A 225 13.17 5.72 18.79
CA PHE A 225 14.56 5.89 19.19
C PHE A 225 15.13 7.28 18.90
N ASN A 226 14.28 8.25 18.54
CA ASN A 226 14.67 9.63 18.19
C ASN A 226 15.82 9.72 17.16
N LEU A 227 15.87 8.78 16.21
CA LEU A 227 16.92 8.71 15.17
C LEU A 227 16.74 9.80 14.11
N ILE A 228 15.47 10.19 13.87
CA ILE A 228 15.11 11.24 12.91
C ILE A 228 14.02 12.12 13.56
N PRO A 229 14.09 13.45 13.42
CA PRO A 229 13.06 14.35 13.94
C PRO A 229 11.67 13.89 13.53
N ARG A 230 10.75 13.82 14.51
CA ARG A 230 9.37 13.38 14.28
C ARG A 230 8.75 14.26 13.19
N ASP A 231 8.01 13.63 12.27
CA ASP A 231 7.22 14.37 11.31
C ASP A 231 6.26 15.29 12.09
N ALA A 232 6.30 16.60 11.83
CA ALA A 232 5.66 17.59 12.68
C ALA A 232 4.13 17.33 12.72
N LYS A 233 3.62 16.91 13.89
CA LYS A 233 2.17 16.75 14.13
C LYS A 233 1.42 18.10 14.10
N LYS A 234 2.14 19.22 14.23
CA LYS A 234 1.58 20.56 14.17
C LYS A 234 1.64 21.13 12.75
N SER A 235 0.45 21.33 12.19
CA SER A 235 0.15 22.09 10.99
C SER A 235 0.39 23.60 11.18
N GLU A 236 1.35 24.04 11.97
CA GLU A 236 1.55 25.47 12.29
C GLU A 236 2.69 26.12 11.49
N LEU A 237 3.49 25.33 10.76
CA LEU A 237 4.50 25.87 9.85
C LEU A 237 3.86 26.16 8.47
N PRO A 238 3.86 27.42 7.99
CA PRO A 238 3.31 27.81 6.69
C PRO A 238 3.89 27.00 5.51
N SER A 239 5.12 26.49 5.65
CA SER A 239 5.82 25.67 4.65
C SER A 239 5.25 24.25 4.47
N ASN A 240 4.38 23.79 5.37
CA ASN A 240 3.70 22.49 5.26
C ASN A 240 2.35 22.61 4.53
N TYR A 241 1.84 23.82 4.32
CA TYR A 241 0.60 24.03 3.58
C TYR A 241 0.89 24.12 2.08
N ILE A 242 0.28 23.20 1.35
CA ILE A 242 0.11 23.33 -0.09
C ILE A 242 -0.81 24.53 -0.32
N GLY A 243 -0.34 25.52 -1.09
CA GLY A 243 -1.10 26.72 -1.40
C GLY A 243 -2.41 26.44 -2.14
N ALA A 244 -3.32 27.41 -2.14
CA ALA A 244 -4.66 27.27 -2.73
C ALA A 244 -4.62 26.80 -4.20
N ASP A 245 -3.71 27.33 -5.00
CA ASP A 245 -3.56 26.92 -6.41
C ASP A 245 -3.22 25.43 -6.54
N ALA A 246 -2.27 24.96 -5.74
CA ALA A 246 -1.86 23.57 -5.74
C ALA A 246 -2.96 22.66 -5.15
N ASP A 247 -3.79 23.15 -4.23
CA ASP A 247 -5.00 22.44 -3.78
C ASP A 247 -5.98 22.21 -4.95
N VAL A 248 -6.21 23.25 -5.77
CA VAL A 248 -7.09 23.16 -6.96
C VAL A 248 -6.52 22.18 -8.00
N TYR A 249 -5.23 22.28 -8.33
CA TYR A 249 -4.61 21.37 -9.30
C TYR A 249 -4.66 19.91 -8.84
N LEU A 250 -4.32 19.63 -7.57
CA LEU A 250 -4.39 18.27 -7.03
C LEU A 250 -5.82 17.75 -6.94
N SER A 251 -6.80 18.63 -6.68
CA SER A 251 -8.22 18.29 -6.74
C SER A 251 -8.65 17.86 -8.14
N ALA A 252 -8.23 18.61 -9.16
CA ALA A 252 -8.51 18.27 -10.56
C ALA A 252 -7.88 16.92 -10.94
N VAL A 253 -6.65 16.63 -10.48
CA VAL A 253 -6.01 15.33 -10.65
C VAL A 253 -6.82 14.21 -10.00
N SER A 254 -7.27 14.37 -8.76
CA SER A 254 -8.12 13.38 -8.08
C SER A 254 -9.44 13.15 -8.81
N LEU A 255 -10.09 14.20 -9.32
CA LEU A 255 -11.30 14.07 -10.13
C LEU A 255 -11.05 13.37 -11.47
N ALA A 256 -9.92 13.64 -12.13
CA ALA A 256 -9.54 12.93 -13.34
C ALA A 256 -9.35 11.42 -13.07
N VAL A 257 -8.72 11.06 -11.95
CA VAL A 257 -8.62 9.66 -11.50
C VAL A 257 -10.00 9.05 -11.26
N ALA A 258 -10.90 9.77 -10.59
CA ALA A 258 -12.26 9.31 -10.35
C ALA A 258 -13.03 9.06 -11.66
N THR A 259 -13.00 10.02 -12.59
CA THR A 259 -13.63 9.90 -13.90
C THR A 259 -13.05 8.73 -14.69
N PHE A 260 -11.73 8.55 -14.68
CA PHE A 260 -11.07 7.42 -15.33
C PHE A 260 -11.50 6.08 -14.73
N ALA A 261 -11.58 5.98 -13.40
CA ALA A 261 -12.05 4.79 -12.70
C ALA A 261 -13.52 4.49 -13.07
N CYS A 262 -14.39 5.49 -13.04
CA CYS A 262 -15.80 5.36 -13.45
C CYS A 262 -15.94 4.90 -14.90
N PHE A 263 -15.16 5.49 -15.82
CA PHE A 263 -15.12 5.06 -17.22
C PHE A 263 -14.73 3.58 -17.33
N LYS A 264 -13.68 3.15 -16.62
CA LYS A 264 -13.22 1.76 -16.61
C LYS A 264 -14.23 0.80 -16.00
N ILE A 265 -14.98 1.22 -14.98
CA ILE A 265 -16.07 0.42 -14.39
C ILE A 265 -17.19 0.22 -15.42
N ALA A 266 -17.62 1.32 -16.06
CA ALA A 266 -18.74 1.36 -16.99
C ALA A 266 -18.44 0.66 -18.33
N SER A 267 -17.23 0.82 -18.85
CA SER A 267 -16.81 0.24 -20.12
C SER A 267 -16.48 -1.25 -20.02
N ALA A 268 -16.44 -1.81 -18.81
CA ALA A 268 -15.99 -3.17 -18.65
C ALA A 268 -17.10 -4.17 -19.00
N PRO A 269 -16.78 -5.27 -19.72
CA PRO A 269 -17.79 -6.16 -20.28
C PRO A 269 -18.77 -6.66 -19.22
N ARG A 270 -20.08 -6.58 -19.52
CA ARG A 270 -21.09 -7.33 -18.77
C ARG A 270 -20.87 -8.82 -19.05
N ARG A 271 -20.90 -9.65 -18.01
CA ARG A 271 -20.93 -11.11 -18.19
C ARG A 271 -22.12 -11.42 -19.10
N ARG A 272 -21.89 -12.02 -20.26
CA ARG A 272 -22.96 -12.77 -20.93
C ARG A 272 -23.38 -13.85 -19.93
N GLY A 273 -24.67 -13.85 -19.58
CA GLY A 273 -25.26 -14.96 -18.86
C GLY A 273 -24.92 -16.23 -19.62
N VAL A 274 -24.58 -17.28 -18.89
CA VAL A 274 -24.56 -18.63 -19.45
C VAL A 274 -26.00 -18.90 -19.89
N GLU A 275 -26.28 -18.74 -21.18
CA GLU A 275 -27.46 -19.35 -21.80
C GLU A 275 -27.27 -20.85 -21.62
N VAL A 276 -27.99 -21.40 -20.63
CA VAL A 276 -28.15 -22.84 -20.48
C VAL A 276 -29.11 -23.26 -21.59
N HIS A 277 -28.56 -23.51 -22.77
CA HIS A 277 -29.18 -24.42 -23.73
C HIS A 277 -28.72 -25.84 -23.40
N ARG A 278 -29.54 -26.53 -22.60
CA ARG A 278 -29.95 -27.93 -22.75
C ARG A 278 -30.83 -28.36 -21.59
#